data_AF-A0A2D5V153-F1
#
_entry.id   AF-A0A2D5V153-F1
#
_cell.length_a   1.000
_cell.length_b   1.000
_cell.length_c   1.000
_cell.angle_alpha   90.00
_cell.angle_beta   90.00
_cell.angle_gamma   90.00
#
_symmetry.space_group_name_H-M   'P 1'
#
loop_
_entity.id
_entity.type
_entity.pdbx_description
1 polymer ?
#
loop_
_entity_poly.entity_id
_entity_poly.type
_entity_poly.pdbx_seq_one_letter_code
_entity_poly.pdbx_strand_id
1 'polypeptide(L)' 'MELQLSKRDVKTLNALSKSMKLKKEELLSRALHIYMDDVINYQALKKEIKAWDALSEETLQNLEKSQL' A
#
# COMPACT_ATOMS: atom_id res chain seq x y z
N MET A 1 14.63 19.32 -1.19
CA MET A 1 14.07 18.67 0.00
C MET A 1 15.01 17.53 0.37
N GLU A 2 15.49 17.47 1.60
CA GLU A 2 16.45 16.45 2.05
C GLU A 2 15.77 15.41 2.95
N LEU A 3 16.12 14.14 2.78
CA LEU A 3 15.56 13.04 3.56
C LEU A 3 16.41 12.83 4.83
N GLN A 4 15.82 13.09 6.00
CA GLN A 4 16.44 12.82 7.29
C GLN A 4 16.12 11.38 7.71
N LEU A 5 17.15 10.54 7.81
CA LEU A 5 17.03 9.14 8.23
C LEU A 5 17.57 8.95 9.65
N SER A 6 16.96 8.04 10.40
CA SER A 6 17.48 7.68 11.72
C SER A 6 18.84 6.98 11.61
N LYS A 7 19.65 7.04 12.69
CA LYS A 7 20.93 6.31 12.74
C LYS A 7 20.76 4.81 12.48
N ARG A 8 19.64 4.23 12.93
CA ARG A 8 19.32 2.82 12.72
C ARG A 8 19.10 2.53 11.24
N ASP A 9 18.30 3.35 10.56
CA ASP A 9 17.95 3.15 9.16
C ASP A 9 19.18 3.33 8.26
N VAL A 10 20.03 4.30 8.57
CA VAL A 10 21.32 4.47 7.88
C VAL A 10 22.21 3.24 8.04
N LYS A 11 22.26 2.62 9.24
CA LYS A 11 23.02 1.39 9.46
C LYS A 11 22.47 0.22 8.64
N THR A 12 21.14 0.07 8.59
CA THR A 12 20.48 -0.97 7.78
C THR A 12 20.73 -0.74 6.29
N LEU A 13 20.55 0.49 5.79
CA LEU A 13 20.80 0.85 4.40
C LEU A 13 22.24 0.59 3.97
N ASN A 14 23.21 0.88 4.85
CA ASN A 14 24.61 0.54 4.63
C ASN A 14 24.85 -0.97 4.52
N ALA A 15 24.23 -1.76 5.40
CA ALA A 15 24.37 -3.22 5.38
C ALA A 15 23.77 -3.83 4.10
N LEU A 16 22.59 -3.36 3.70
CA LEU A 16 21.91 -3.80 2.47
C LEU A 16 22.67 -3.38 1.21
N SER A 17 23.19 -2.15 1.16
CA SER A 17 24.02 -1.69 0.04
C SER A 17 25.24 -2.57 -0.17
N LYS A 18 25.89 -2.99 0.93
CA LYS A 18 27.02 -3.93 0.87
C LYS A 18 26.61 -5.34 0.44
N SER A 19 25.55 -5.90 1.03
CA SER A 19 25.15 -7.28 0.74
C SER A 19 24.64 -7.46 -0.69
N MET A 20 23.87 -6.48 -1.19
CA MET A 20 23.28 -6.51 -2.51
C MET A 20 24.19 -5.94 -3.61
N LYS A 21 25.31 -5.31 -3.22
CA LYS A 21 26.23 -4.59 -4.12
C LYS A 21 25.51 -3.51 -4.94
N LEU A 22 24.52 -2.86 -4.34
CA LEU A 22 23.75 -1.78 -4.96
C LEU A 22 24.06 -0.44 -4.31
N LYS A 23 23.89 0.64 -5.08
CA LYS A 23 23.96 2.00 -4.53
C LYS A 23 22.78 2.25 -3.59
N LYS A 24 22.98 3.10 -2.58
CA LYS A 24 21.93 3.40 -1.59
C LYS A 24 20.72 4.07 -2.23
N GLU A 25 20.97 4.93 -3.20
CA GLU A 25 19.95 5.63 -3.98
C GLU A 25 19.07 4.64 -4.75
N GLU A 26 19.67 3.58 -5.30
CA GLU A 26 18.94 2.53 -5.99
C GLU A 26 18.08 1.71 -5.03
N LEU A 27 18.62 1.38 -3.84
CA LEU A 27 17.86 0.70 -2.80
C LEU A 27 16.67 1.54 -2.31
N LEU A 28 16.87 2.84 -2.10
CA LEU A 28 15.81 3.76 -1.70
C LEU A 28 14.75 3.90 -2.80
N SER A 29 15.17 4.01 -4.06
CA SER A 29 14.26 4.05 -5.21
C SER A 29 13.40 2.78 -5.28
N ARG A 30 13.99 1.59 -5.10
CA ARG A 30 13.23 0.34 -5.07
C ARG A 30 12.27 0.26 -3.90
N ALA A 31 12.70 0.68 -2.70
CA ALA A 31 11.83 0.70 -1.52
C ALA A 31 10.62 1.64 -1.70
N LEU A 32 10.82 2.78 -2.37
CA LEU A 32 9.74 3.70 -2.71
C LEU A 32 8.75 3.10 -3.70
N HIS A 33 9.23 2.40 -4.75
CA HIS A 33 8.33 1.72 -5.68
C HIS A 33 7.47 0.66 -4.98
N ILE A 34 8.08 -0.18 -4.13
CA ILE A 34 7.35 -1.20 -3.35
C ILE A 34 6.28 -0.53 -2.47
N TYR A 35 6.65 0.53 -1.75
CA TYR A 35 5.69 1.25 -0.91
C TYR A 35 4.55 1.87 -1.72
N MET A 36 4.84 2.44 -2.88
CA MET A 36 3.83 3.02 -3.75
C MET A 36 2.88 1.97 -4.33
N ASP A 37 3.41 0.81 -4.73
CA ASP A 37 2.61 -0.31 -5.20
C ASP A 37 1.67 -0.81 -4.09
N ASP A 38 2.17 -0.95 -2.87
CA ASP A 38 1.36 -1.32 -1.69
C ASP A 38 0.24 -0.31 -1.42
N VAL A 39 0.54 0.99 -1.52
CA VAL A 39 -0.46 2.06 -1.38
C VAL A 39 -1.53 1.99 -2.46
N ILE A 40 -1.14 1.78 -3.71
CA ILE A 40 -2.08 1.63 -4.84
C ILE A 40 -2.98 0.42 -4.63
N ASN A 41 -2.40 -0.73 -4.26
CA ASN A 41 -3.13 -1.95 -3.98
C ASN A 41 -4.12 -1.78 -2.82
N TYR A 42 -3.69 -1.12 -1.73
CA TYR A 42 -4.57 -0.80 -0.62
C TYR A 42 -5.76 0.09 -1.03
N GLN A 43 -5.51 1.10 -1.87
CA GLN A 43 -6.57 1.96 -2.38
C GLN A 43 -7.55 1.21 -3.30
N ALA A 44 -7.05 0.30 -4.13
CA ALA A 44 -7.89 -0.55 -4.98
C ALA A 44 -8.79 -1.45 -4.12
N LEU A 45 -8.21 -2.17 -3.16
CA LEU A 45 -8.96 -3.01 -2.23
C LEU A 45 -10.03 -2.23 -1.47
N LYS A 46 -9.69 -1.02 -1.00
CA LYS A 46 -10.64 -0.14 -0.31
C LYS A 46 -11.82 0.27 -1.20
N LYS A 47 -11.60 0.45 -2.51
CA LYS A 47 -12.69 0.73 -3.46
C LYS A 47 -13.56 -0.49 -3.69
N GLU A 48 -12.95 -1.67 -3.82
CA GLU A 48 -13.69 -2.92 -3.98
C GLU A 48 -14.59 -3.18 -2.78
N ILE A 49 -14.08 -3.08 -1.55
CA ILE A 49 -14.88 -3.27 -0.32
C ILE A 49 -16.10 -2.34 -0.32
N LYS A 50 -15.92 -1.06 -0.66
CA LYS A 50 -17.04 -0.11 -0.74
C LYS A 50 -18.09 -0.50 -1.79
N ALA A 51 -17.67 -1.08 -2.90
CA ALA A 51 -18.60 -1.57 -3.93
C ALA A 51 -19.39 -2.78 -3.42
N TRP A 52 -18.73 -3.70 -2.71
CA TRP A 52 -19.40 -4.83 -2.05
C TRP A 52 -20.42 -4.36 -1.00
N ASP A 53 -20.06 -3.36 -0.18
CA ASP A 53 -20.98 -2.78 0.81
C ASP A 53 -22.23 -2.19 0.12
N ALA A 54 -22.04 -1.44 -0.97
CA ALA A 54 -23.15 -0.84 -1.71
C ALA A 54 -24.08 -1.90 -2.34
N LEU A 55 -23.51 -2.96 -2.92
CA LEU A 55 -24.28 -4.07 -3.49
C LEU A 55 -25.05 -4.84 -2.42
N SER A 56 -24.45 -5.04 -1.25
CA SER A 56 -25.10 -5.68 -0.11
C SER A 56 -26.30 -4.85 0.37
N GLU A 57 -26.13 -3.54 0.50
CA GLU A 57 -27.20 -2.61 0.90
C GLU A 57 -28.36 -2.61 -0.10
N GLU A 58 -28.05 -2.54 -1.40
CA GLU A 58 -29.06 -2.62 -2.47
C GLU A 58 -29.84 -3.95 -2.42
N THR A 59 -29.12 -5.06 -2.20
CA THR A 59 -29.74 -6.39 -2.12
C THR A 59 -30.68 -6.48 -0.92
N LEU A 60 -30.28 -5.97 0.25
CA LEU A 60 -31.14 -5.92 1.44
C LEU A 60 -32.40 -5.11 1.17
N GLN A 61 -32.26 -3.91 0.61
CA GLN A 61 -33.41 -3.06 0.28
C GLN A 61 -34.36 -3.70 -0.73
N ASN A 62 -33.84 -4.43 -1.73
CA ASN A 62 -34.66 -5.15 -2.70
C ASN A 62 -35.40 -6.33 -2.07
N LEU A 63 -34.77 -7.06 -1.14
CA LEU A 63 -35.43 -8.13 -0.39
C LEU A 63 -36.57 -7.60 0.48
N GLU A 64 -36.35 -6.50 1.20
CA GLU A 64 -37.36 -5.86 2.05
C GLU A 64 -38.58 -5.38 1.23
N LYS A 65 -38.34 -4.79 0.06
CA LYS A 65 -39.42 -4.38 -0.86
C LYS A 65 -40.18 -5.55 -1.47
N SER A 66 -39.54 -6.71 -1.65
CA SER A 66 -40.15 -7.90 -2.26
C SER A 66 -41.00 -8.72 -1.28
N GLN A 67 -40.92 -8.41 0.02
CA GLN A 67 -41.70 -9.06 1.08
C GLN A 67 -42.97 -8.27 1.47
N LEU A 68 -43.23 -7.14 0.81
CA LEU A 68 -44.45 -6.32 0.89
C LEU A 68 -45.37 -6.61 -0.31
#